data_AF-A0A933W9H0-F1
#
_entry.id   AF-A0A933W9H0-F1
#
_cell.length_a   1.000
_cell.length_b   1.000
_cell.length_c   1.000
_cell.angle_alpha   90.00
_cell.angle_beta   90.00
_cell.angle_gamma   90.00
#
_symmetry.space_group_name_H-M   'P 1'
#
loop_
_entity.id
_entity.type
_entity.pdbx_description
1 polymer ?
#
loop_
_entity_poly.entity_id
_entity_poly.type
_entity_poly.pdbx_seq_one_letter_code
_entity_poly.pdbx_strand_id
1 'polypeptide(L)'
;MHKRAIRLLLAVTFAVSQLLPIAVPAARAAMYEGRNIDGRWYEGRAVSTTYGSYRCQVKFNGDRAFIKLDGSSLQIVGILDEEVITDPHDILARDPKRGVNWTLEVVNLRH
;
A
#
# COMPACT_ATOMS: atom_id res chain seq x y z
N MET A 1 65.40 3.01 39.37
CA MET A 1 64.85 3.93 38.34
C MET A 1 63.40 4.23 38.67
N HIS A 2 63.12 5.41 39.24
CA HIS A 2 61.76 5.89 39.54
C HIS A 2 61.44 7.07 38.64
N LYS A 3 60.43 6.97 37.78
CA LYS A 3 59.69 8.15 37.28
C LYS A 3 58.21 7.80 37.18
N ARG A 4 57.42 8.62 37.88
CA ARG A 4 56.00 8.52 38.13
C ARG A 4 55.22 8.76 36.84
N ALA A 5 54.30 7.87 36.48
CA ALA A 5 53.32 8.13 35.42
C ALA A 5 52.12 8.89 36.01
N ILE A 6 51.76 9.97 35.33
CA ILE A 6 50.82 11.01 35.72
C ILE A 6 49.36 10.54 35.55
N ARG A 7 48.51 11.10 36.41
CA ARG A 7 47.10 10.78 36.68
C ARG A 7 46.14 11.05 35.52
N LEU A 8 45.11 10.21 35.51
CA LEU A 8 43.69 10.42 35.15
C LEU A 8 43.34 11.62 34.25
N LEU A 9 42.58 11.33 33.18
CA LEU A 9 41.23 11.90 33.06
C LEU A 9 40.38 11.00 32.15
N LEU A 10 39.57 10.16 32.79
CA LEU A 10 38.52 9.37 32.15
C LEU A 10 37.26 10.24 32.11
N ALA A 11 36.98 10.86 30.96
CA ALA A 11 35.69 11.52 30.73
C ALA A 11 34.79 10.53 29.99
N VAL A 12 33.99 9.76 30.74
CA VAL A 12 32.90 8.95 30.16
C VAL A 12 31.68 9.85 30.03
N THR A 13 31.49 10.44 28.86
CA THR A 13 30.22 11.07 28.50
C THR A 13 29.24 9.99 28.08
N PHE A 14 28.35 9.61 28.99
CA PHE A 14 27.20 8.75 28.70
C PHE A 14 26.19 9.56 27.85
N ALA A 15 26.29 9.45 26.53
CA ALA A 15 25.28 9.96 25.61
C ALA A 15 24.07 9.01 25.64
N VAL A 16 23.05 9.37 26.41
CA VAL A 16 21.75 8.68 26.38
C VAL A 16 21.10 8.98 25.03
N SER A 17 21.27 8.07 24.07
CA SER A 17 20.54 8.10 22.80
C SER A 17 19.08 7.76 23.07
N GLN A 18 18.21 8.77 23.04
CA GLN A 18 16.77 8.57 23.06
C GLN A 18 16.36 7.94 21.72
N LEU A 19 16.18 6.63 21.74
CA LEU A 19 15.64 5.86 20.63
C LEU A 19 14.15 6.23 20.50
N LEU A 20 13.85 7.28 19.73
CA LEU A 20 12.47 7.58 19.35
C LEU A 20 11.97 6.40 18.50
N PRO A 21 10.88 5.71 18.89
CA PRO A 21 10.28 4.71 18.03
C PRO A 21 9.75 5.44 16.79
N ILE A 22 10.42 5.20 15.66
CA ILE A 22 9.90 5.60 14.35
C ILE A 22 8.62 4.79 14.18
N ALA A 23 7.48 5.46 14.34
CA ALA A 23 6.17 4.88 14.04
C ALA A 23 6.14 4.59 12.54
N VAL A 24 6.51 3.37 12.16
CA VAL A 24 6.26 2.86 10.82
C VAL A 24 4.74 2.75 10.71
N PRO A 25 4.08 3.49 9.82
CA PRO A 25 2.64 3.32 9.63
C PRO A 25 2.41 1.85 9.29
N ALA A 26 1.53 1.19 10.05
CA ALA A 26 1.16 -0.19 9.76
C ALA A 26 0.71 -0.26 8.30
N ALA A 27 1.36 -1.11 7.51
CA ALA A 27 0.92 -1.38 6.14
C ALA A 27 -0.52 -1.91 6.24
N ARG A 28 -1.48 -1.07 5.83
CA ARG A 28 -2.88 -1.46 5.71
C ARG A 28 -2.96 -2.52 4.63
N ALA A 29 -3.89 -3.47 4.76
CA ALA A 29 -4.10 -4.53 3.78
C ALA A 29 -5.53 -4.43 3.26
N ALA A 30 -5.75 -4.68 1.96
CA ALA A 30 -7.12 -4.76 1.46
C ALA A 30 -7.79 -6.01 2.02
N MET A 31 -9.00 -5.86 2.54
CA MET A 31 -9.75 -6.92 3.21
C MET A 31 -11.06 -7.23 2.51
N TYR A 32 -11.39 -8.51 2.35
CA TYR A 32 -12.72 -8.97 1.92
C TYR A 32 -13.14 -10.16 2.79
N GLU A 33 -14.36 -10.13 3.34
CA GLU A 33 -14.89 -11.18 4.24
C GLU A 33 -13.93 -11.58 5.39
N GLY A 34 -13.24 -10.58 5.97
CA GLY A 34 -12.29 -10.80 7.07
C GLY A 34 -10.94 -11.39 6.65
N ARG A 35 -10.67 -11.51 5.35
CA ARG A 35 -9.42 -12.06 4.80
C ARG A 35 -8.63 -10.98 4.08
N ASN A 36 -7.30 -11.04 4.21
CA ASN A 36 -6.40 -10.25 3.39
C ASN A 36 -6.41 -10.78 1.95
N ILE A 37 -6.63 -9.89 0.98
CA ILE A 37 -6.69 -10.21 -0.44
C ILE A 37 -5.52 -9.63 -1.25
N ASP A 38 -4.53 -9.02 -0.59
CA ASP A 38 -3.38 -8.40 -1.22
C ASP A 38 -2.51 -9.38 -2.02
N GLY A 39 -1.81 -8.85 -3.01
CA GLY A 39 -0.76 -9.55 -3.74
C GLY A 39 -1.23 -10.45 -4.88
N ARG A 40 -2.49 -10.89 -4.88
CA ARG A 40 -3.09 -11.69 -5.96
C ARG A 40 -3.69 -10.79 -7.05
N TRP A 41 -3.59 -11.25 -8.30
CA TRP A 41 -4.35 -10.67 -9.42
C TRP A 41 -5.71 -11.35 -9.55
N TYR A 42 -6.74 -10.54 -9.65
CA TYR A 42 -8.14 -10.92 -9.83
C TYR A 42 -8.61 -10.45 -11.20
N GLU A 43 -9.59 -11.15 -11.77
CA GLU A 43 -10.25 -10.70 -12.99
C GLU A 43 -11.38 -9.74 -12.65
N GLY A 44 -11.60 -8.76 -13.53
CA GLY A 44 -12.57 -7.74 -13.26
C GLY A 44 -12.93 -6.85 -14.43
N ARG A 45 -13.67 -5.80 -14.09
CA ARG A 45 -14.04 -4.71 -14.96
C ARG A 45 -13.75 -3.39 -14.25
N ALA A 46 -13.14 -2.46 -14.97
CA ALA A 46 -12.92 -1.10 -14.51
C ALA A 46 -13.84 -0.15 -15.28
N VAL A 47 -14.64 0.63 -14.57
CA VAL A 47 -15.61 1.57 -15.13
C VAL A 47 -15.26 2.98 -14.71
N SER A 48 -15.25 3.90 -15.67
CA SER A 48 -15.08 5.33 -15.46
C SER A 48 -16.10 6.08 -16.31
N THR A 49 -16.66 7.15 -15.79
CA THR A 49 -17.51 8.07 -16.56
C THR A 49 -16.73 8.84 -17.63
N THR A 50 -15.41 8.99 -17.46
CA THR A 50 -14.53 9.71 -18.39
C THR A 50 -14.03 8.83 -19.53
N TYR A 51 -13.68 7.57 -19.23
CA TYR A 51 -13.02 6.67 -20.19
C TYR A 51 -13.87 5.46 -20.58
N GLY A 52 -15.03 5.24 -19.97
CA GLY A 52 -15.88 4.09 -20.24
C GLY A 52 -15.49 2.86 -19.43
N SER A 53 -15.82 1.68 -19.97
CA SER A 53 -15.69 0.39 -19.29
C SER A 53 -14.67 -0.51 -19.99
N TYR A 54 -13.82 -1.16 -19.21
CA TYR A 54 -12.77 -2.05 -19.70
C TYR A 54 -12.74 -3.36 -18.91
N ARG A 55 -12.50 -4.48 -19.58
CA ARG A 55 -12.05 -5.68 -18.88
C ARG A 55 -10.63 -5.48 -18.36
N CYS A 56 -10.32 -6.02 -17.20
CA CYS A 56 -9.04 -5.80 -16.57
C CYS A 56 -8.65 -6.93 -15.61
N GLN A 57 -7.38 -6.89 -15.21
CA GLN A 57 -6.89 -7.55 -14.02
C GLN A 57 -6.64 -6.51 -12.92
N VAL A 58 -7.01 -6.85 -11.68
CA VAL A 58 -6.84 -5.98 -10.50
C VAL A 58 -5.99 -6.70 -9.46
N LYS A 59 -5.00 -6.02 -8.89
CA LYS A 59 -4.25 -6.49 -7.72
C LYS A 59 -4.32 -5.46 -6.61
N PHE A 60 -4.65 -5.89 -5.42
CA PHE A 60 -4.64 -5.06 -4.22
C PHE A 60 -3.29 -5.14 -3.50
N ASN A 61 -2.89 -4.04 -2.88
CA ASN A 61 -1.73 -3.96 -1.99
C ASN A 61 -1.94 -2.79 -1.03
N GLY A 62 -2.52 -3.07 0.12
CA GLY A 62 -2.97 -2.06 1.06
C GLY A 62 -3.99 -1.11 0.48
N ASP A 63 -3.71 0.19 0.54
CA ASP A 63 -4.59 1.25 0.05
C ASP A 63 -4.54 1.43 -1.47
N ARG A 64 -3.89 0.51 -2.21
CA ARG A 64 -3.69 0.63 -3.66
C ARG A 64 -4.33 -0.51 -4.43
N ALA A 65 -4.95 -0.14 -5.55
CA ALA A 65 -5.35 -1.06 -6.60
C ALA A 65 -4.47 -0.85 -7.84
N PHE A 66 -3.82 -1.91 -8.29
CA PHE A 66 -3.11 -1.95 -9.56
C PHE A 66 -4.04 -2.55 -10.60
N ILE A 67 -4.39 -1.79 -11.64
CA ILE A 67 -5.36 -2.19 -12.65
C ILE A 67 -4.62 -2.29 -13.99
N LYS A 68 -4.67 -3.47 -14.62
CA LYS A 68 -4.14 -3.71 -15.96
C LYS A 68 -5.31 -3.87 -16.92
N LEU A 69 -5.43 -2.99 -17.90
CA LEU A 69 -6.52 -3.06 -18.86
C LEU A 69 -6.23 -4.11 -19.93
N ASP A 70 -7.19 -4.98 -20.22
CA ASP A 70 -7.03 -6.02 -21.22
C ASP A 70 -6.84 -5.40 -22.62
N GLY A 71 -5.92 -5.96 -23.40
CA GLY A 71 -5.59 -5.45 -24.73
C GLY A 71 -4.81 -4.12 -24.71
N SER A 72 -4.36 -3.64 -23.54
CA SER A 72 -3.56 -2.44 -23.39
C SER A 72 -2.27 -2.72 -22.62
N SER A 73 -1.20 -1.97 -22.92
CA SER A 73 -0.01 -1.90 -22.06
C SER A 73 -0.20 -0.95 -20.86
N LEU A 74 -1.38 -0.33 -20.76
CA LEU A 74 -1.68 0.63 -19.71
C LEU A 74 -1.90 -0.05 -18.36
N GLN A 75 -1.11 0.37 -17.39
CA GLN A 75 -1.32 0.07 -15.98
C GLN A 75 -1.74 1.34 -15.24
N ILE A 76 -2.84 1.24 -14.50
CA ILE A 76 -3.36 2.29 -13.63
C ILE A 76 -3.05 1.91 -12.19
N VAL A 77 -2.72 2.90 -11.37
CA VAL A 77 -2.57 2.74 -9.92
C VAL A 77 -3.62 3.64 -9.30
N GLY A 78 -4.65 3.03 -8.73
CA GLY A 78 -5.69 3.69 -7.97
C GLY A 78 -5.39 3.65 -6.48
N ILE A 79 -5.83 4.67 -5.75
CA ILE A 79 -5.93 4.68 -4.29
C ILE A 79 -7.35 4.26 -3.94
N LEU A 80 -7.51 3.22 -3.13
CA LEU A 80 -8.81 2.76 -2.66
C LEU A 80 -9.42 3.81 -1.72
N ASP A 81 -10.72 4.07 -1.89
CA ASP A 81 -11.45 4.91 -0.93
C ASP A 81 -11.70 4.16 0.39
N GLU A 82 -11.88 2.84 0.32
CA GLU A 82 -12.09 1.96 1.46
C GLU A 82 -11.11 0.78 1.46
N GLU A 83 -10.54 0.50 2.63
CA GLU A 83 -9.61 -0.62 2.84
C GLU A 83 -10.34 -1.96 3.10
N VAL A 84 -11.56 -1.90 3.61
CA VAL A 84 -12.45 -3.06 3.77
C VAL A 84 -13.44 -3.07 2.61
N ILE A 85 -13.25 -3.99 1.68
CA ILE A 85 -14.16 -4.21 0.57
C ILE A 85 -15.38 -4.95 1.10
N THR A 86 -16.53 -4.29 1.04
CA THR A 86 -17.82 -4.83 1.46
C THR A 86 -18.62 -5.40 0.30
N ASP A 87 -18.48 -4.80 -0.89
CA ASP A 87 -19.05 -5.27 -2.15
C ASP A 87 -17.94 -5.41 -3.22
N PRO A 88 -17.67 -6.63 -3.73
CA PRO A 88 -16.66 -6.82 -4.77
C PRO A 88 -17.07 -6.25 -6.13
N HIS A 89 -18.33 -5.83 -6.30
CA HIS A 89 -18.85 -5.23 -7.53
C HIS A 89 -18.87 -3.69 -7.53
N ASP A 90 -18.54 -3.05 -6.39
CA ASP A 90 -18.56 -1.59 -6.24
C ASP A 90 -17.36 -1.08 -5.43
N ILE A 91 -16.15 -1.34 -5.93
CA ILE A 91 -14.91 -0.91 -5.28
C ILE A 91 -14.46 0.42 -5.89
N LEU A 92 -14.45 1.49 -5.10
CA LEU A 92 -14.01 2.81 -5.54
C LEU A 92 -12.48 2.95 -5.45
N ALA A 93 -11.88 3.38 -6.56
CA ALA A 93 -10.45 3.66 -6.65
C ALA A 93 -10.17 4.96 -7.41
N ARG A 94 -9.47 5.90 -6.77
CA ARG A 94 -9.07 7.17 -7.38
C ARG A 94 -7.74 7.03 -8.10
N ASP A 95 -7.68 7.36 -9.40
CA ASP A 95 -6.43 7.52 -10.16
C ASP A 95 -5.93 8.97 -10.04
N PRO A 96 -4.97 9.27 -9.13
CA PRO A 96 -4.49 10.63 -8.93
C PRO A 96 -3.68 11.15 -10.13
N LYS A 97 -3.12 10.27 -10.97
CA LYS A 97 -2.32 10.68 -12.12
C LYS A 97 -3.20 11.26 -13.22
N ARG A 98 -4.43 10.74 -13.37
CA ARG A 98 -5.40 11.21 -14.38
C ARG A 98 -6.50 12.09 -13.81
N GLY A 99 -6.64 12.14 -12.49
CA GLY A 99 -7.72 12.87 -11.82
C GLY A 99 -9.09 12.24 -12.07
N VAL A 100 -9.15 10.91 -12.17
CA VAL A 100 -10.38 10.16 -12.50
C VAL A 100 -10.65 9.09 -11.45
N ASN A 101 -11.93 8.90 -11.13
CA ASN A 101 -12.37 7.80 -10.28
C ASN A 101 -12.77 6.59 -11.13
N TRP A 102 -12.44 5.41 -10.62
CA TRP A 102 -12.79 4.12 -11.17
C TRP A 102 -13.69 3.38 -10.19
N THR A 103 -14.76 2.79 -10.70
CA THR A 103 -15.48 1.72 -10.01
C THR A 103 -14.94 0.40 -10.54
N LEU A 104 -14.47 -0.46 -9.65
CA LEU A 104 -13.95 -1.78 -9.96
C LEU A 104 -14.97 -2.83 -9.56
N GLU A 105 -15.26 -3.71 -10.50
CA GLU A 105 -15.96 -4.96 -10.28
C GLU A 105 -14.95 -6.10 -10.37
N VAL A 106 -14.91 -6.98 -9.37
CA VAL A 106 -13.98 -8.10 -9.29
C VAL A 106 -14.75 -9.41 -9.17
N VAL A 107 -14.58 -10.28 -10.17
CA VAL A 107 -15.50 -11.40 -10.41
C VAL A 107 -15.10 -12.68 -9.68
N ASN A 108 -13.84 -12.80 -9.26
CA ASN A 108 -13.27 -14.00 -8.63
C ASN A 108 -12.66 -13.71 -7.26
N LEU A 109 -13.27 -12.78 -6.52
CA LEU A 109 -12.92 -12.47 -5.13
C LEU A 109 -13.38 -13.57 -4.15
N ARG A 110 -14.42 -14.32 -4.52
CA ARG A 110 -14.88 -15.51 -3.79
C ARG A 110 -14.13 -16.75 -4.28
N HIS A 111 -13.67 -17.54 -3.32
CA HIS A 111 -13.24 -18.92 -3.56
C HIS A 111 -14.46 -19.79 -3.90
#